data_AF-A0A973PCA0-F1
#
_entry.id   AF-A0A973PCA0-F1
#
_cell.length_a   1.000
_cell.length_b   1.000
_cell.length_c   1.000
_cell.angle_alpha   90.00
_cell.angle_beta   90.00
_cell.angle_gamma   90.00
#
_symmetry.space_group_name_H-M   'P 1'
#
loop_
_entity.id
_entity.type
_entity.pdbx_description
1 polymer ?
#
loop_
_entity_poly.entity_id
_entity_poly.type
_entity_poly.pdbx_seq_one_letter_code
_entity_poly.pdbx_strand_id
1 'polypeptide(L)'
;TWSEGNPQHWMAPIVADAEAGFGGVLNAFELMKGMIAAGAAGVHWEDQLASEKKCGHLGGKVLIPTGQHIKTLNAARLAADVCGVPSLIVARTDAQAATLLTSDVDPRDQRFTTGDRTAEGFYRVRNGVQACIARGLAYAPHSDLLWMETGTPDLDVAREFAEAIKARYPDQMLAYNCSPSFNWKKHLDDSTIAKFQKELGHMGYKFQFITLAGFHSLNYSMFDLARGYANDGMTAYVDLQEAEFAAESAGYTATRHQREVGTGYFDLVSTAISPDSSTTALRGSTEEEQFATAH
;
A
#
# COMPACT_ATOMS: atom_id res chain seq x y z
N THR A 1 -17.64 -23.21 -9.77
CA THR A 1 -16.84 -22.08 -9.27
C THR A 1 -16.14 -21.46 -10.45
N TRP A 2 -16.06 -20.13 -10.56
CA TRP A 2 -15.40 -19.44 -11.68
C TRP A 2 -13.87 -19.66 -11.74
N SER A 3 -13.34 -20.40 -10.78
CA SER A 3 -12.06 -21.08 -10.87
C SER A 3 -12.28 -22.50 -11.42
N GLU A 4 -11.86 -22.72 -12.66
CA GLU A 4 -11.68 -24.04 -13.27
C GLU A 4 -10.54 -24.82 -12.58
N GLY A 5 -10.66 -25.09 -11.28
CA GLY A 5 -9.63 -25.78 -10.50
C GLY A 5 -8.33 -24.98 -10.27
N ASN A 6 -8.26 -23.72 -10.71
CA ASN A 6 -7.11 -22.85 -10.48
C ASN A 6 -7.12 -22.32 -9.03
N PRO A 7 -6.04 -22.47 -8.23
CA PRO A 7 -5.96 -21.97 -6.83
C PRO A 7 -6.00 -20.44 -6.70
N GLN A 8 -6.06 -19.70 -7.80
CA GLN A 8 -6.01 -18.24 -7.82
C GLN A 8 -7.25 -17.60 -7.18
N HIS A 9 -7.01 -16.79 -6.14
CA HIS A 9 -8.05 -16.06 -5.41
C HIS A 9 -8.20 -14.64 -5.98
N TRP A 10 -9.15 -14.44 -6.90
CA TRP A 10 -9.38 -13.15 -7.57
C TRP A 10 -9.73 -12.00 -6.63
N MET A 11 -10.46 -12.29 -5.55
CA MET A 11 -10.81 -11.30 -4.53
C MET A 11 -9.69 -11.18 -3.48
N ALA A 12 -8.49 -10.81 -3.91
CA ALA A 12 -7.36 -10.61 -3.01
C ALA A 12 -7.69 -9.50 -1.98
N PRO A 13 -7.23 -9.61 -0.71
CA PRO A 13 -7.51 -8.62 0.31
C PRO A 13 -6.80 -7.29 0.00
N ILE A 14 -7.55 -6.19 0.01
CA ILE A 14 -7.03 -4.84 -0.22
C ILE A 14 -6.66 -4.21 1.13
N VAL A 15 -5.42 -3.73 1.26
CA VAL A 15 -5.00 -2.84 2.36
C VAL A 15 -4.91 -1.42 1.82
N ALA A 16 -5.74 -0.53 2.36
CA ALA A 16 -5.92 0.83 1.85
C ALA A 16 -5.27 1.91 2.75
N ASP A 17 -4.91 3.04 2.14
CA ASP A 17 -4.34 4.22 2.79
C ASP A 17 -5.46 5.17 3.23
N ALA A 18 -5.55 5.46 4.53
CA ALA A 18 -6.45 6.48 5.07
C ALA A 18 -5.72 7.75 5.54
N GLU A 19 -4.44 7.87 5.20
CA GLU A 19 -3.54 8.96 5.56
C GLU A 19 -3.60 9.27 7.06
N ALA A 20 -3.75 10.54 7.41
CA ALA A 20 -3.98 11.03 8.77
C ALA A 20 -5.49 11.12 9.13
N GLY A 21 -6.36 10.47 8.36
CA GLY A 21 -7.81 10.46 8.58
C GLY A 21 -8.54 11.73 8.18
N PHE A 22 -7.91 12.61 7.38
CA PHE A 22 -8.50 13.82 6.79
C PHE A 22 -9.15 14.80 7.79
N GLY A 23 -8.72 14.78 9.06
CA GLY A 23 -9.22 15.69 10.08
C GLY A 23 -9.16 15.12 11.49
N GLY A 24 -10.30 15.15 12.18
CA GLY A 24 -10.45 14.63 13.54
C GLY A 24 -11.03 13.22 13.58
N VAL A 25 -11.42 12.77 14.78
CA VAL A 25 -11.94 11.41 15.01
C VAL A 25 -13.19 11.07 14.18
N LEU A 26 -14.06 12.05 13.90
CA LEU A 26 -15.27 11.82 13.09
C LEU A 26 -14.94 11.63 11.61
N ASN A 27 -13.92 12.35 11.10
CA ASN A 27 -13.43 12.14 9.74
C ASN A 27 -12.83 10.73 9.58
N ALA A 28 -12.03 10.30 10.57
CA ALA A 28 -11.47 8.94 10.58
C ALA A 28 -12.56 7.85 10.64
N PHE A 29 -13.59 8.05 11.46
CA PHE A 29 -14.73 7.13 11.57
C PHE A 29 -15.49 7.00 10.23
N GLU A 30 -15.85 8.11 9.60
CA GLU A 30 -16.58 8.07 8.32
C GLU A 30 -15.70 7.56 7.17
N LEU A 31 -14.41 7.88 7.15
CA LEU A 31 -13.48 7.35 6.16
C LEU A 31 -13.35 5.83 6.28
N MET A 32 -13.24 5.30 7.50
CA MET A 32 -13.19 3.85 7.71
C MET A 32 -14.47 3.16 7.21
N LYS A 33 -15.65 3.72 7.48
CA LYS A 33 -16.92 3.20 6.94
C LYS A 33 -16.94 3.22 5.41
N GLY A 34 -16.44 4.29 4.79
CA GLY A 34 -16.30 4.38 3.33
C GLY A 34 -15.38 3.29 2.77
N MET A 35 -14.23 3.07 3.40
CA MET A 35 -13.28 2.01 3.00
C MET A 35 -13.86 0.60 3.17
N ILE A 36 -14.61 0.35 4.26
CA ILE A 36 -15.33 -0.91 4.49
C ILE A 36 -16.39 -1.12 3.40
N ALA A 37 -17.20 -0.10 3.11
CA ALA A 37 -18.23 -0.19 2.09
C ALA A 37 -17.65 -0.47 0.68
N ALA A 38 -16.43 0.00 0.43
CA ALA A 38 -15.68 -0.28 -0.80
C ALA A 38 -14.98 -1.65 -0.83
N GLY A 39 -15.01 -2.43 0.26
CA GLY A 39 -14.45 -3.78 0.34
C GLY A 39 -12.99 -3.87 0.79
N ALA A 40 -12.45 -2.84 1.46
CA ALA A 40 -11.10 -2.92 2.04
C ALA A 40 -11.02 -3.97 3.16
N ALA A 41 -10.01 -4.82 3.12
CA ALA A 41 -9.75 -5.83 4.14
C ALA A 41 -8.97 -5.26 5.33
N GLY A 42 -8.13 -4.26 5.09
CA GLY A 42 -7.42 -3.51 6.12
C GLY A 42 -7.20 -2.06 5.72
N VAL A 43 -7.00 -1.20 6.71
CA VAL A 43 -6.79 0.24 6.50
C VAL A 43 -5.68 0.73 7.42
N HIS A 44 -4.75 1.51 6.87
CA HIS A 44 -3.66 2.10 7.66
C HIS A 44 -3.87 3.59 7.95
N TRP A 45 -3.41 4.01 9.13
CA TRP A 45 -3.59 5.35 9.68
C TRP A 45 -2.27 5.86 10.23
N GLU A 46 -1.91 7.11 9.96
CA GLU A 46 -0.64 7.68 10.41
C GLU A 46 -0.79 8.82 11.42
N ASP A 47 0.22 9.00 12.27
CA ASP A 47 0.22 9.98 13.36
C ASP A 47 0.72 11.38 12.94
N GLN A 48 0.40 11.79 11.72
CA GLN A 48 0.64 13.15 11.22
C GLN A 48 -0.57 14.07 11.44
N LEU A 49 -0.33 15.38 11.46
CA LEU A 49 -1.36 16.40 11.41
C LEU A 49 -1.98 16.43 10.01
N ALA A 50 -3.28 16.14 9.88
CA ALA A 50 -3.95 16.05 8.58
C ALA A 50 -3.82 17.31 7.71
N SER A 51 -3.90 18.51 8.29
CA SER A 51 -3.76 19.77 7.54
C SER A 51 -2.34 19.99 6.99
N GLU A 52 -1.35 19.24 7.50
CA GLU A 52 0.05 19.32 7.09
C GLU A 52 0.63 17.97 6.69
N LYS A 53 -0.23 17.01 6.30
CA LYS A 53 0.18 15.67 5.90
C LYS A 53 1.21 15.72 4.77
N LYS A 54 2.23 14.88 4.86
CA LYS A 54 3.22 14.67 3.79
C LYS A 54 3.43 13.19 3.51
N CYS A 55 4.02 12.87 2.37
CA CYS A 55 4.61 11.55 2.16
C CYS A 55 5.69 11.29 3.22
N GLY A 56 5.79 10.05 3.70
CA GLY A 56 6.75 9.66 4.73
C GLY A 56 8.22 9.97 4.46
N HIS A 57 8.57 10.11 3.17
CA HIS A 57 9.93 10.38 2.70
C HIS A 57 10.17 11.87 2.35
N LEU A 58 9.23 12.75 2.67
CA LEU A 58 9.38 14.20 2.54
C LEU A 58 9.71 14.86 3.88
N GLY A 59 10.33 16.04 3.81
CA GLY A 59 10.55 16.91 4.97
C GLY A 59 9.27 17.62 5.42
N GLY A 60 9.33 18.31 6.57
CA GLY A 60 8.23 19.16 7.05
C GLY A 60 7.04 18.40 7.65
N LYS A 61 7.22 17.14 8.05
CA LYS A 61 6.18 16.35 8.74
C LYS A 61 5.93 16.89 10.15
N VAL A 62 4.65 17.02 10.49
CA VAL A 62 4.19 17.45 11.83
C VAL A 62 3.43 16.29 12.47
N LEU A 63 3.92 15.79 13.60
CA LEU A 63 3.25 14.75 14.39
C LEU A 63 2.07 15.33 15.17
N ILE A 64 1.06 14.49 15.43
CA ILE A 64 0.07 14.71 16.48
C ILE A 64 0.51 14.03 17.79
N PRO A 65 -0.04 14.41 18.96
CA PRO A 65 0.26 13.75 20.22
C PRO A 65 -0.15 12.27 20.17
N THR A 66 0.60 11.42 20.88
CA THR A 66 0.38 9.97 20.95
C THR A 66 -1.09 9.66 21.30
N GLY A 67 -1.67 10.34 22.28
CA GLY A 67 -3.07 10.18 22.67
C GLY A 67 -4.08 10.61 21.62
N GLN A 68 -3.72 11.51 20.69
CA GLN A 68 -4.59 11.87 19.58
C GLN A 68 -4.63 10.76 18.52
N HIS A 69 -3.48 10.17 18.18
CA HIS A 69 -3.46 9.07 17.21
C HIS A 69 -4.17 7.82 17.75
N ILE A 70 -4.06 7.52 19.06
CA ILE A 70 -4.87 6.45 19.68
C ILE A 70 -6.37 6.69 19.50
N LYS A 71 -6.84 7.95 19.57
CA LYS A 71 -8.25 8.28 19.30
C LYS A 71 -8.62 8.03 17.84
N THR A 72 -7.72 8.32 16.90
CA THR A 72 -7.90 7.98 15.47
C THR A 72 -8.05 6.47 15.29
N LEU A 73 -7.16 5.67 15.87
CA LEU A 73 -7.21 4.20 15.80
C LEU A 73 -8.51 3.64 16.41
N ASN A 74 -8.92 4.17 17.57
CA ASN A 74 -10.19 3.77 18.20
C ASN A 74 -11.42 4.18 17.38
N ALA A 75 -11.38 5.32 16.69
CA ALA A 75 -12.45 5.72 15.78
C ALA A 75 -12.56 4.77 14.58
N ALA A 76 -11.42 4.35 14.01
CA ALA A 76 -11.40 3.32 12.97
C ALA A 76 -11.91 1.96 13.47
N ARG A 77 -11.52 1.53 14.69
CA ARG A 77 -12.06 0.29 15.28
C ARG A 77 -13.56 0.37 15.52
N LEU A 78 -14.04 1.48 16.09
CA LEU A 78 -15.47 1.68 16.31
C LEU A 78 -16.26 1.63 14.99
N ALA A 79 -15.72 2.19 13.90
CA ALA A 79 -16.35 2.10 12.58
C ALA A 79 -16.46 0.64 12.10
N ALA A 80 -15.39 -0.15 12.24
CA ALA A 80 -15.40 -1.57 11.90
C ALA A 80 -16.41 -2.36 12.75
N ASP A 81 -16.44 -2.10 14.06
CA ASP A 81 -17.35 -2.75 15.01
C ASP A 81 -18.83 -2.42 14.69
N VAL A 82 -19.13 -1.15 14.40
CA VAL A 82 -20.48 -0.69 13.98
C VAL A 82 -20.91 -1.32 12.65
N CYS A 83 -19.98 -1.47 11.71
CA CYS A 83 -20.22 -2.17 10.45
C CYS A 83 -20.26 -3.70 10.60
N GLY A 84 -19.90 -4.25 11.76
CA GLY A 84 -19.91 -5.68 12.03
C GLY A 84 -18.88 -6.48 11.23
N VAL A 85 -17.74 -5.88 10.88
CA VAL A 85 -16.69 -6.52 10.07
C VAL A 85 -15.33 -6.53 10.79
N PRO A 86 -14.53 -7.59 10.66
CA PRO A 86 -13.22 -7.70 11.30
C PRO A 86 -12.12 -7.03 10.48
N SER A 87 -12.33 -5.79 10.03
CA SER A 87 -11.33 -5.06 9.25
C SER A 87 -10.05 -4.86 10.04
N LEU A 88 -8.90 -5.08 9.38
CA LEU A 88 -7.59 -4.89 9.99
C LEU A 88 -7.23 -3.41 10.09
N ILE A 89 -6.61 -3.02 11.20
CA ILE A 89 -6.12 -1.66 11.47
C ILE A 89 -4.61 -1.70 11.54
N VAL A 90 -3.96 -0.91 10.69
CA VAL A 90 -2.51 -0.74 10.70
C VAL A 90 -2.17 0.65 11.26
N ALA A 91 -1.47 0.71 12.38
CA ALA A 91 -1.01 1.99 12.95
C ALA A 91 0.38 2.33 12.43
N ARG A 92 0.50 3.49 11.79
CA ARG A 92 1.74 4.01 11.23
C ARG A 92 2.29 5.16 12.09
N THR A 93 3.58 5.12 12.38
CA THR A 93 4.31 6.24 13.00
C THR A 93 5.28 6.88 12.01
N ASP A 94 5.26 8.21 11.93
CA ASP A 94 6.17 9.02 11.11
C ASP A 94 7.32 9.66 11.90
N ALA A 95 7.42 9.35 13.20
CA ALA A 95 8.37 9.95 14.14
C ALA A 95 9.85 9.68 13.84
N GLN A 96 10.17 8.83 12.87
CA GLN A 96 11.56 8.56 12.49
C GLN A 96 12.23 9.79 11.88
N ALA A 97 11.48 10.56 11.09
CA ALA A 97 11.98 11.75 10.39
C ALA A 97 11.23 13.04 10.72
N ALA A 98 10.04 12.97 11.35
CA ALA A 98 9.27 14.15 11.71
C ALA A 98 9.95 14.93 12.85
N THR A 99 10.22 16.21 12.63
CA THR A 99 10.91 17.10 13.60
C THR A 99 9.97 18.11 14.26
N LEU A 100 8.67 18.02 13.96
CA LEU A 100 7.63 18.89 14.51
C LEU A 100 6.53 18.07 15.18
N LEU A 101 5.92 18.63 16.23
CA LEU A 101 4.79 18.09 16.97
C LEU A 101 3.79 19.21 17.28
N THR A 102 2.49 18.95 17.15
CA THR A 102 1.49 20.01 17.38
C THR A 102 1.41 20.49 18.83
N SER A 103 1.59 19.59 19.81
CA SER A 103 1.49 19.91 21.23
C SER A 103 2.28 18.91 22.08
N ASP A 104 2.88 19.40 23.17
CA ASP A 104 3.57 18.62 24.21
C ASP A 104 2.64 18.18 25.36
N VAL A 105 1.31 18.25 25.16
CA VAL A 105 0.30 17.91 26.17
C VAL A 105 0.37 16.46 26.65
N ASP A 106 0.90 15.54 25.83
CA ASP A 106 1.03 14.13 26.17
C ASP A 106 2.39 13.85 26.82
N PRO A 107 2.44 13.40 28.10
CA PRO A 107 3.70 13.13 28.80
C PRO A 107 4.61 12.12 28.08
N ARG A 108 4.05 11.23 27.25
CA ARG A 108 4.81 10.25 26.47
C ARG A 108 5.67 10.91 25.39
N ASP A 109 5.23 12.07 24.90
CA ASP A 109 5.89 12.85 23.85
C ASP A 109 6.88 13.88 24.41
N GLN A 110 6.65 14.39 25.62
CA GLN A 110 7.49 15.43 26.26
C GLN A 110 8.98 15.07 26.30
N ARG A 111 9.33 13.80 26.49
CA ARG A 111 10.73 13.35 26.49
C ARG A 111 11.45 13.53 25.14
N PHE A 112 10.71 13.79 24.06
CA PHE A 112 11.27 14.03 22.74
C PHE A 112 11.27 15.52 22.36
N THR A 113 10.56 16.39 23.08
CA THR A 113 10.53 17.82 22.76
C THR A 113 11.88 18.48 23.10
N THR A 114 12.25 19.52 22.34
CA THR A 114 13.44 20.33 22.63
C THR A 114 13.14 21.53 23.52
N GLY A 115 11.86 21.90 23.66
CA GLY A 115 11.40 23.11 24.34
C GLY A 115 11.16 24.30 23.40
N ASP A 116 11.66 24.24 22.17
CA ASP A 116 11.48 25.32 21.19
C ASP A 116 10.19 25.17 20.38
N ARG A 117 9.65 26.32 19.92
CA ARG A 117 8.50 26.37 19.03
C ARG A 117 8.82 27.09 17.71
N THR A 118 8.09 26.74 16.65
CA THR A 118 8.11 27.43 15.36
C THR A 118 7.19 28.67 15.36
N ALA A 119 7.20 29.45 14.29
CA ALA A 119 6.33 30.64 14.16
C ALA A 119 4.83 30.27 14.11
N GLU A 120 4.50 29.11 13.54
CA GLU A 120 3.16 28.50 13.53
C GLU A 120 2.77 27.95 14.90
N GLY A 121 3.74 27.86 15.81
CA GLY A 121 3.54 27.35 17.16
C GLY A 121 3.74 25.85 17.33
N PHE A 122 4.30 25.13 16.35
CA PHE A 122 4.62 23.71 16.53
C PHE A 122 5.85 23.53 17.42
N TYR A 123 5.85 22.48 18.25
CA TYR A 123 7.00 22.11 19.06
C TYR A 123 8.04 21.40 18.19
N ARG A 124 9.32 21.71 18.42
CA ARG A 124 10.42 20.93 17.84
C ARG A 124 10.63 19.65 18.65
N VAL A 125 10.84 18.54 17.96
CA VAL A 125 11.08 17.22 18.56
C VAL A 125 12.33 16.55 18.00
N ARG A 126 12.97 15.74 18.85
CA ARG A 126 14.01 14.79 18.47
C ARG A 126 13.35 13.59 17.79
N ASN A 127 13.56 13.47 16.48
CA ASN A 127 13.10 12.34 15.68
C ASN A 127 13.98 11.10 15.88
N GLY A 128 13.50 9.94 15.43
CA GLY A 128 14.31 8.72 15.34
C GLY A 128 13.58 7.46 15.81
N VAL A 129 14.31 6.33 15.81
CA VAL A 129 13.77 5.00 16.12
C VAL A 129 13.20 4.94 17.54
N GLN A 130 13.83 5.60 18.50
CA GLN A 130 13.36 5.61 19.90
C GLN A 130 11.99 6.29 20.07
N ALA A 131 11.71 7.34 19.29
CA ALA A 131 10.38 7.96 19.25
C ALA A 131 9.35 7.03 18.58
N CYS A 132 9.76 6.27 17.56
CA CYS A 132 8.91 5.29 16.91
C CYS A 132 8.58 4.10 17.81
N ILE A 133 9.56 3.54 18.52
CA ILE A 133 9.37 2.45 19.49
C ILE A 133 8.37 2.91 20.56
N ALA A 134 8.56 4.11 21.11
CA ALA A 134 7.66 4.69 22.10
C ALA A 134 6.20 4.71 21.65
N ARG A 135 5.98 5.23 20.44
CA ARG A 135 4.67 5.37 19.82
C ARG A 135 4.08 4.02 19.44
N GLY A 136 4.86 3.15 18.82
CA GLY A 136 4.47 1.77 18.48
C GLY A 136 4.01 0.98 19.72
N LEU A 137 4.73 1.06 20.83
CA LEU A 137 4.32 0.41 22.10
C LEU A 137 3.00 0.96 22.66
N ALA A 138 2.68 2.23 22.39
CA ALA A 138 1.43 2.86 22.78
C ALA A 138 0.29 2.52 21.82
N TYR A 139 0.58 2.27 20.54
CA TYR A 139 -0.40 1.96 19.50
C TYR A 139 -0.73 0.47 19.39
N ALA A 140 0.16 -0.41 19.84
CA ALA A 140 0.00 -1.87 19.74
C ALA A 140 -1.37 -2.37 20.27
N PRO A 141 -1.89 -1.92 21.44
CA PRO A 141 -3.21 -2.38 21.92
C PRO A 141 -4.41 -1.91 21.06
N HIS A 142 -4.18 -1.01 20.10
CA HIS A 142 -5.19 -0.37 19.28
C HIS A 142 -5.04 -0.70 17.78
N SER A 143 -4.15 -1.64 17.43
CA SER A 143 -3.85 -1.97 16.02
C SER A 143 -3.52 -3.44 15.85
N ASP A 144 -3.87 -3.99 14.69
CA ASP A 144 -3.53 -5.37 14.32
C ASP A 144 -2.10 -5.46 13.77
N LEU A 145 -1.62 -4.40 13.11
CA LEU A 145 -0.24 -4.27 12.65
C LEU A 145 0.35 -2.91 13.00
N LEU A 146 1.67 -2.87 13.23
CA LEU A 146 2.44 -1.64 13.38
C LEU A 146 3.36 -1.40 12.18
N TRP A 147 3.44 -0.16 11.73
CA TRP A 147 4.34 0.29 10.67
C TRP A 147 5.14 1.51 11.15
N MET A 148 6.46 1.41 11.15
CA MET A 148 7.35 2.56 11.27
C MET A 148 7.83 2.96 9.89
N GLU A 149 7.59 4.20 9.46
CA GLU A 149 8.21 4.70 8.25
C GLU A 149 9.72 4.96 8.48
N THR A 150 10.57 4.68 7.50
CA THR A 150 12.03 4.80 7.62
C THR A 150 12.62 5.69 6.54
N GLY A 151 13.81 6.25 6.80
CA GLY A 151 14.55 7.06 5.82
C GLY A 151 15.39 6.26 4.82
N THR A 152 15.71 5.00 5.14
CA THR A 152 16.54 4.10 4.33
C THR A 152 16.05 2.65 4.46
N PRO A 153 16.34 1.76 3.48
CA PRO A 153 16.05 0.34 3.57
C PRO A 153 17.13 -0.36 4.42
N ASP A 154 16.96 -0.36 5.74
CA ASP A 154 17.97 -0.83 6.69
C ASP A 154 17.41 -1.95 7.60
N LEU A 155 17.99 -3.15 7.47
CA LEU A 155 17.56 -4.33 8.23
C LEU A 155 17.91 -4.26 9.72
N ASP A 156 18.94 -3.51 10.10
CA ASP A 156 19.34 -3.39 11.51
C ASP A 156 18.37 -2.44 12.24
N VAL A 157 18.00 -1.33 11.60
CA VAL A 157 16.95 -0.43 12.11
C VAL A 157 15.60 -1.15 12.20
N ALA A 158 15.27 -1.99 11.20
CA ALA A 158 14.06 -2.81 11.23
C ALA A 158 14.08 -3.81 12.40
N ARG A 159 15.23 -4.46 12.63
CA ARG A 159 15.41 -5.39 13.75
C ARG A 159 15.26 -4.71 15.11
N GLU A 160 15.89 -3.55 15.31
CA GLU A 160 15.79 -2.78 16.56
C GLU A 160 14.33 -2.46 16.91
N PHE A 161 13.55 -1.97 15.93
CA PHE A 161 12.14 -1.68 16.13
C PHE A 161 11.35 -2.95 16.44
N ALA A 162 11.55 -4.02 15.66
CA ALA A 162 10.83 -5.28 15.83
C ALA A 162 11.08 -5.92 17.20
N GLU A 163 12.34 -6.01 17.63
CA GLU A 163 12.73 -6.57 18.92
C GLU A 163 12.13 -5.77 20.08
N ALA A 164 12.18 -4.44 20.01
CA ALA A 164 11.64 -3.58 21.07
C ALA A 164 10.11 -3.69 21.21
N ILE A 165 9.38 -3.76 20.09
CA ILE A 165 7.92 -3.99 20.12
C ILE A 165 7.62 -5.38 20.67
N LYS A 166 8.30 -6.42 20.16
CA LYS A 166 8.03 -7.82 20.51
C LYS A 166 8.44 -8.19 21.92
N ALA A 167 9.40 -7.47 22.52
CA ALA A 167 9.72 -7.62 23.94
C ALA A 167 8.51 -7.34 24.86
N ARG A 168 7.56 -6.50 24.42
CA ARG A 168 6.35 -6.17 25.17
C ARG A 168 5.08 -6.82 24.60
N TYR A 169 5.01 -6.97 23.29
CA TYR A 169 3.90 -7.57 22.56
C TYR A 169 4.43 -8.64 21.59
N PRO A 170 4.77 -9.85 22.08
CA PRO A 170 5.47 -10.88 21.29
C PRO A 170 4.79 -11.21 19.95
N ASP A 171 3.46 -11.25 19.97
CA ASP A 171 2.64 -11.63 18.82
C ASP A 171 2.25 -10.45 17.91
N GLN A 172 2.66 -9.22 18.24
CA GLN A 172 2.35 -8.04 17.42
C GLN A 172 2.93 -8.22 16.01
N MET A 173 2.05 -8.18 15.01
CA MET A 173 2.45 -8.19 13.61
C MET A 173 2.95 -6.81 13.20
N LEU A 174 3.90 -6.79 12.27
CA LEU A 174 4.49 -5.56 11.74
C LEU A 174 4.26 -5.46 10.24
N ALA A 175 4.30 -4.23 9.72
CA ALA A 175 4.26 -3.92 8.31
C ALA A 175 5.47 -3.09 7.88
N TYR A 176 5.96 -3.31 6.66
CA TYR A 176 7.14 -2.64 6.12
C TYR A 176 6.90 -2.09 4.72
N ASN A 177 7.22 -0.82 4.54
CA ASN A 177 7.19 -0.17 3.23
C ASN A 177 8.54 -0.35 2.52
N CYS A 178 8.56 -1.19 1.49
CA CYS A 178 9.68 -1.33 0.55
C CYS A 178 9.64 -0.15 -0.45
N SER A 179 9.86 1.06 0.06
CA SER A 179 9.57 2.31 -0.64
C SER A 179 10.41 2.52 -1.92
N PRO A 180 9.79 2.89 -3.05
CA PRO A 180 10.52 3.40 -4.22
C PRO A 180 11.19 4.76 -4.00
N SER A 181 10.86 5.47 -2.92
CA SER A 181 11.60 6.69 -2.53
C SER A 181 13.02 6.39 -2.06
N PHE A 182 13.35 5.12 -1.80
CA PHE A 182 14.73 4.69 -1.59
C PHE A 182 15.46 4.50 -2.92
N ASN A 183 16.69 5.00 -3.00
CA ASN A 183 17.61 4.53 -4.03
C ASN A 183 18.24 3.21 -3.58
N TRP A 184 17.59 2.09 -3.90
CA TRP A 184 17.96 0.75 -3.41
C TRP A 184 19.43 0.40 -3.64
N LYS A 185 19.95 0.55 -4.86
CA LYS A 185 21.36 0.22 -5.19
C LYS A 185 22.38 1.20 -4.62
N LYS A 186 21.96 2.40 -4.20
CA LYS A 186 22.84 3.31 -3.45
C LYS A 186 23.06 2.83 -2.03
N HIS A 187 22.08 2.15 -1.44
CA HIS A 187 22.10 1.75 -0.03
C HIS A 187 22.50 0.29 0.18
N LEU A 188 22.16 -0.59 -0.76
CA LEU A 188 22.27 -2.03 -0.58
C LEU A 188 22.95 -2.69 -1.80
N ASP A 189 23.70 -3.75 -1.53
CA ASP A 189 24.19 -4.66 -2.56
C ASP A 189 23.09 -5.63 -3.05
N ASP A 190 23.32 -6.26 -4.20
CA ASP A 190 22.35 -7.15 -4.85
C ASP A 190 21.99 -8.37 -3.99
N SER A 191 22.93 -8.90 -3.19
CA SER A 191 22.68 -10.05 -2.31
C SER A 191 21.76 -9.67 -1.15
N THR A 192 21.89 -8.46 -0.63
CA THR A 192 21.06 -7.91 0.43
C THR A 192 19.67 -7.58 -0.08
N ILE A 193 19.56 -6.97 -1.27
CA ILE A 193 18.27 -6.73 -1.94
C ILE A 193 17.50 -8.04 -2.14
N ALA A 194 18.16 -9.08 -2.64
CA ALA A 194 17.52 -10.36 -2.93
C ALA A 194 16.92 -11.06 -1.69
N LYS A 195 17.51 -10.87 -0.50
CA LYS A 195 17.02 -11.47 0.75
C LYS A 195 16.19 -10.51 1.62
N PHE A 196 16.08 -9.23 1.26
CA PHE A 196 15.56 -8.16 2.11
C PHE A 196 14.19 -8.50 2.73
N GLN A 197 13.22 -8.87 1.89
CA GLN A 197 11.86 -9.19 2.35
C GLN A 197 11.79 -10.46 3.19
N LYS A 198 12.66 -11.45 2.90
CA LYS A 198 12.72 -12.70 3.66
C LYS A 198 13.22 -12.45 5.08
N GLU A 199 14.28 -11.65 5.23
CA GLU A 199 14.83 -11.24 6.53
C GLU A 199 13.80 -10.45 7.34
N LEU A 200 13.10 -9.50 6.72
CA LEU A 200 11.98 -8.78 7.36
C LEU A 200 10.87 -9.75 7.82
N GLY A 201 10.55 -10.77 7.02
CA GLY A 201 9.56 -11.80 7.37
C GLY A 201 9.92 -12.58 8.63
N HIS A 202 11.22 -12.87 8.83
CA HIS A 202 11.74 -13.51 10.04
C HIS A 202 11.65 -12.60 11.28
N MET A 203 11.76 -11.28 11.12
CA MET A 203 11.61 -10.30 12.21
C MET A 203 10.15 -10.04 12.62
N GLY A 204 9.18 -10.51 11.82
CA GLY A 204 7.74 -10.34 12.10
C GLY A 204 7.02 -9.29 11.24
N TYR A 205 7.68 -8.77 10.19
CA TYR A 205 7.02 -7.96 9.16
C TYR A 205 6.21 -8.85 8.23
N LYS A 206 4.94 -9.05 8.58
CA LYS A 206 4.02 -9.98 7.89
C LYS A 206 3.29 -9.35 6.72
N PHE A 207 3.21 -8.02 6.68
CA PHE A 207 2.73 -7.29 5.51
C PHE A 207 3.85 -6.41 4.95
N GLN A 208 4.22 -6.64 3.70
CA GLN A 208 5.31 -5.91 3.03
C GLN A 208 4.81 -5.46 1.67
N PHE A 209 5.06 -4.20 1.33
CA PHE A 209 4.46 -3.58 0.15
C PHE A 209 5.39 -2.55 -0.48
N ILE A 210 5.26 -2.37 -1.80
CA ILE A 210 5.95 -1.33 -2.57
C ILE A 210 4.89 -0.29 -2.94
N THR A 211 4.89 0.85 -2.25
CA THR A 211 3.83 1.88 -2.35
C THR A 211 3.63 2.40 -3.77
N LEU A 212 4.71 2.76 -4.47
CA LEU A 212 4.64 3.43 -5.78
C LEU A 212 4.95 2.50 -6.96
N ALA A 213 4.78 1.18 -6.80
CA ALA A 213 5.05 0.20 -7.86
C ALA A 213 4.26 0.53 -9.13
N GLY A 214 2.94 0.75 -9.00
CA GLY A 214 2.08 1.09 -10.14
C GLY A 214 2.43 2.41 -10.81
N PHE A 215 2.83 3.43 -10.03
CA PHE A 215 3.27 4.71 -10.59
C PHE A 215 4.52 4.54 -11.46
N HIS A 216 5.54 3.86 -10.94
CA HIS A 216 6.79 3.67 -11.67
C HIS A 216 6.63 2.75 -12.88
N SER A 217 5.89 1.64 -12.77
CA SER A 217 5.69 0.72 -13.88
C SER A 217 4.88 1.35 -15.03
N LEU A 218 3.82 2.09 -14.71
CA LEU A 218 2.99 2.78 -15.70
C LEU A 218 3.74 3.88 -16.42
N ASN A 219 4.42 4.77 -15.69
CA ASN A 219 5.12 5.90 -16.31
C ASN A 219 6.32 5.43 -17.14
N TYR A 220 7.09 4.46 -16.64
CA TYR A 220 8.27 3.97 -17.36
C TYR A 220 7.88 3.24 -18.65
N SER A 221 6.93 2.29 -18.57
CA SER A 221 6.50 1.52 -19.75
C SER A 221 5.94 2.44 -20.85
N MET A 222 5.10 3.40 -20.49
CA MET A 222 4.55 4.36 -21.45
C MET A 222 5.61 5.31 -22.01
N PHE A 223 6.55 5.79 -21.19
CA PHE A 223 7.66 6.62 -21.66
C PHE A 223 8.52 5.88 -22.68
N ASP A 224 8.88 4.63 -22.38
CA ASP A 224 9.71 3.81 -23.27
C ASP A 224 8.99 3.51 -24.59
N LEU A 225 7.72 3.10 -24.53
CA LEU A 225 6.89 2.88 -25.71
C LEU A 225 6.74 4.15 -26.55
N ALA A 226 6.39 5.29 -25.94
CA ALA A 226 6.19 6.55 -26.66
C ALA A 226 7.49 7.04 -27.33
N ARG A 227 8.63 6.88 -26.64
CA ARG A 227 9.95 7.20 -27.17
C ARG A 227 10.32 6.29 -28.34
N GLY A 228 10.13 4.99 -28.21
CA GLY A 228 10.35 4.02 -29.30
C GLY A 228 9.45 4.30 -30.49
N TYR A 229 8.15 4.51 -30.25
CA TYR A 229 7.18 4.81 -31.29
C TYR A 229 7.49 6.10 -32.05
N ALA A 230 8.00 7.13 -31.37
CA ALA A 230 8.43 8.38 -32.01
C ALA A 230 9.62 8.19 -32.97
N ASN A 231 10.47 7.19 -32.74
CA ASN A 231 11.65 6.92 -33.56
C ASN A 231 11.40 5.86 -34.63
N ASP A 232 10.71 4.78 -34.27
CA ASP A 232 10.65 3.52 -35.03
C ASP A 232 9.20 3.14 -35.44
N GLY A 233 8.20 3.95 -35.06
CA GLY A 233 6.80 3.73 -35.39
C GLY A 233 6.29 2.38 -34.88
N MET A 234 5.58 1.64 -35.74
CA MET A 234 4.94 0.38 -35.38
C MET A 234 5.90 -0.69 -34.85
N THR A 235 7.19 -0.66 -35.22
CA THR A 235 8.18 -1.62 -34.70
C THR A 235 8.21 -1.63 -33.17
N ALA A 236 8.20 -0.45 -32.54
CA ALA A 236 8.20 -0.34 -31.08
C ALA A 236 6.93 -0.91 -30.42
N TYR A 237 5.78 -0.83 -31.10
CA TYR A 237 4.54 -1.42 -30.60
C TYR A 237 4.52 -2.94 -30.80
N VAL A 238 5.03 -3.43 -31.94
CA VAL A 238 5.16 -4.87 -32.21
C VAL A 238 6.09 -5.52 -31.20
N ASP A 239 7.19 -4.86 -30.81
CA ASP A 239 8.09 -5.38 -29.76
C ASP A 239 7.37 -5.57 -28.41
N LEU A 240 6.44 -4.67 -28.05
CA LEU A 240 5.59 -4.83 -26.87
C LEU A 240 4.63 -6.03 -27.03
N GLN A 241 3.95 -6.13 -28.18
CA GLN A 241 3.01 -7.21 -28.45
C GLN A 241 3.70 -8.59 -28.46
N GLU A 242 4.89 -8.71 -29.04
CA GLU A 242 5.70 -9.95 -29.01
C GLU A 242 6.13 -10.30 -27.57
N ALA A 243 6.44 -9.29 -26.75
CA ALA A 243 6.71 -9.52 -25.33
C ALA A 243 5.45 -10.00 -24.57
N GLU A 244 4.25 -9.52 -24.91
CA GLU A 244 2.98 -10.01 -24.37
C GLU A 244 2.74 -11.48 -24.73
N PHE A 245 2.93 -11.85 -26.00
CA PHE A 245 2.84 -13.26 -26.45
C PHE A 245 3.85 -14.16 -25.71
N ALA A 246 5.11 -13.73 -25.58
CA ALA A 246 6.12 -14.51 -24.87
C ALA A 246 5.77 -14.71 -23.38
N ALA A 247 5.06 -13.77 -22.77
CA ALA A 247 4.61 -13.84 -21.38
C ALA A 247 3.43 -14.80 -21.15
N GLU A 248 2.72 -15.23 -22.20
CA GLU A 248 1.57 -16.14 -22.07
C GLU A 248 1.96 -17.49 -21.45
N SER A 249 3.16 -18.00 -21.76
CA SER A 249 3.71 -19.23 -21.16
C SER A 249 3.89 -19.15 -19.63
N ALA A 250 3.98 -17.93 -19.09
CA ALA A 250 4.05 -17.65 -17.66
C ALA A 250 2.68 -17.33 -17.04
N GLY A 251 1.60 -17.40 -17.82
CA GLY A 251 0.22 -17.16 -17.38
C GLY A 251 -0.32 -15.76 -17.65
N TYR A 252 0.38 -14.93 -18.45
CA TYR A 252 -0.20 -13.67 -18.95
C TYR A 252 -1.35 -13.94 -19.92
N THR A 253 -2.38 -13.10 -19.91
CA THR A 253 -3.62 -13.35 -20.68
C THR A 253 -4.18 -12.14 -21.42
N ALA A 254 -3.68 -10.93 -21.11
CA ALA A 254 -4.28 -9.69 -21.61
C ALA A 254 -3.93 -9.36 -23.06
N THR A 255 -3.07 -10.15 -23.73
CA THR A 255 -2.91 -10.10 -25.19
C THR A 255 -4.26 -10.24 -25.90
N ARG A 256 -5.14 -11.10 -25.34
CA ARG A 256 -6.55 -11.25 -25.74
C ARG A 256 -7.44 -10.32 -24.93
N HIS A 257 -7.30 -9.03 -25.22
CA HIS A 257 -7.89 -7.95 -24.44
C HIS A 257 -9.44 -7.92 -24.47
N GLN A 258 -10.10 -8.45 -25.50
CA GLN A 258 -11.57 -8.52 -25.54
C GLN A 258 -12.07 -9.53 -24.50
N ARG A 259 -11.50 -10.73 -24.49
CA ARG A 259 -11.76 -11.73 -23.44
C ARG A 259 -11.45 -11.16 -22.05
N GLU A 260 -10.29 -10.52 -21.89
CA GLU A 260 -9.79 -10.06 -20.58
C GLU A 260 -10.76 -9.10 -19.88
N VAL A 261 -11.40 -8.21 -20.63
CA VAL A 261 -12.39 -7.25 -20.09
C VAL A 261 -13.81 -7.81 -20.00
N GLY A 262 -13.99 -9.10 -20.31
CA GLY A 262 -15.24 -9.81 -20.09
C GLY A 262 -16.20 -9.84 -21.28
N THR A 263 -15.76 -9.61 -22.52
CA THR A 263 -16.66 -9.70 -23.69
C THR A 263 -17.38 -11.05 -23.75
N GLY A 264 -16.68 -12.16 -23.49
CA GLY A 264 -17.30 -13.48 -23.42
C GLY A 264 -18.29 -13.66 -22.26
N TYR A 265 -18.05 -13.00 -21.12
CA TYR A 265 -19.01 -12.99 -20.02
C TYR A 265 -20.32 -12.31 -20.43
N PHE A 266 -20.24 -11.18 -21.13
CA PHE A 266 -21.43 -10.47 -21.62
C PHE A 266 -22.14 -11.21 -22.77
N ASP A 267 -21.43 -11.97 -23.58
CA ASP A 267 -22.04 -12.89 -24.55
C ASP A 267 -22.85 -13.99 -23.85
N LEU A 268 -22.34 -14.55 -22.75
CA LEU A 268 -23.08 -15.53 -21.93
C LEU A 268 -24.34 -14.91 -21.32
N VAL A 269 -24.26 -13.67 -20.81
CA VAL A 269 -25.44 -12.94 -20.31
C VAL A 269 -26.46 -12.74 -21.43
N SER A 270 -26.00 -12.31 -22.61
CA SER A 270 -26.86 -12.04 -23.77
C SER A 270 -27.57 -13.31 -24.26
N THR A 271 -26.85 -14.41 -24.36
CA THR A 271 -27.40 -15.70 -24.80
C THR A 271 -28.27 -16.38 -23.74
N ALA A 272 -28.05 -16.11 -22.46
CA ALA A 272 -28.98 -16.54 -21.40
C ALA A 272 -30.35 -15.82 -21.48
N ILE A 273 -30.36 -14.55 -21.90
CA ILE A 273 -31.59 -13.77 -22.11
C ILE A 273 -32.26 -14.13 -23.44
N SER A 274 -31.45 -14.24 -24.49
CA SER A 274 -31.88 -14.48 -25.88
C SER A 274 -30.96 -15.53 -26.52
N PRO A 275 -31.31 -16.83 -26.42
CA PRO A 275 -30.45 -17.92 -26.91
C PRO A 275 -30.04 -17.81 -28.38
N ASP A 276 -30.94 -17.28 -29.22
CA ASP A 276 -30.71 -17.11 -30.66
C ASP A 276 -30.19 -15.70 -31.03
N SER A 277 -29.57 -14.99 -30.08
CA SER A 277 -29.03 -13.64 -30.32
C SER A 277 -28.03 -13.65 -31.48
N SER A 278 -28.29 -12.82 -32.51
CA SER A 278 -27.41 -12.65 -33.67
C SER A 278 -26.35 -11.56 -33.48
N THR A 279 -26.22 -11.00 -32.27
CA THR A 279 -25.36 -9.85 -31.97
C THR A 279 -24.39 -10.11 -30.82
N THR A 280 -23.98 -11.36 -30.61
CA THR A 280 -22.85 -11.69 -29.73
C THR A 280 -21.55 -11.15 -30.31
N ALA A 281 -20.59 -10.79 -29.47
CA ALA A 281 -19.43 -9.99 -29.86
C ALA A 281 -18.16 -10.80 -30.16
N LEU A 282 -17.87 -11.89 -29.43
CA LEU A 282 -16.61 -12.61 -29.63
C LEU A 282 -16.57 -13.38 -30.96
N ARG A 283 -17.69 -13.98 -31.36
CA ARG A 283 -17.79 -14.75 -32.60
C ARG A 283 -17.66 -13.83 -33.80
N GLY A 284 -16.70 -14.10 -34.68
CA GLY A 284 -16.36 -13.25 -35.83
C GLY A 284 -15.53 -12.01 -35.47
N SER A 285 -14.95 -11.96 -34.27
CA SER A 285 -14.02 -10.89 -33.90
C SER A 285 -12.61 -11.17 -34.44
N THR A 286 -11.81 -10.11 -34.62
CA THR A 286 -10.38 -10.26 -34.97
C THR A 286 -9.59 -10.99 -33.89
N GLU A 287 -10.03 -10.93 -32.63
CA GLU A 287 -9.43 -11.71 -31.54
C GLU A 287 -9.62 -13.22 -31.79
N GLU A 288 -10.84 -13.65 -32.14
CA GLU A 288 -11.11 -15.06 -32.50
C GLU A 288 -10.30 -15.49 -33.73
N GLU A 289 -10.21 -14.65 -34.77
CA GLU A 289 -9.57 -15.01 -36.03
C GLU A 289 -8.02 -15.01 -35.96
N GLN A 290 -7.42 -14.08 -35.22
CA GLN A 290 -5.97 -13.82 -35.30
C GLN A 290 -5.20 -14.32 -34.07
N PHE A 291 -5.86 -14.54 -32.93
CA PHE A 291 -5.20 -14.88 -31.66
C PHE A 291 -5.45 -16.34 -31.23
N ALA A 292 -6.23 -17.12 -31.99
CA ALA A 292 -6.53 -18.52 -31.68
C ALA A 292 -5.32 -19.48 -31.74
N THR A 293 -4.24 -19.08 -32.41
CA THR A 293 -3.06 -19.94 -32.73
C THR A 293 -1.72 -19.22 -32.70
N ALA A 294 -1.58 -18.12 -31.95
CA ALA A 294 -0.27 -17.47 -31.78
C ALA A 294 0.65 -18.36 -30.89
N HIS A 295 1.44 -19.19 -31.58
CA HIS A 295 2.62 -20.01 -31.20
C HIS A 295 2.68 -20.73 -29.85
#